data_AF-A0A0N1CPE9-F1
#
_entry.id   AF-A0A0N1CPE9-F1
#
_cell.length_a   1.000
_cell.length_b   1.000
_cell.length_c   1.000
_cell.angle_alpha   90.00
_cell.angle_beta   90.00
_cell.angle_gamma   90.00
#
_symmetry.space_group_name_H-M   'P 1'
#
loop_
_entity.id
_entity.type
_entity.pdbx_description
1 polymer ?
#
loop_
_entity_poly.entity_id
_entity_poly.type
_entity_poly.pdbx_seq_one_letter_code
_entity_poly.pdbx_strand_id
1 'polypeptide(L)'
;MRTLIAAGVAASVVGAVVPALAAQSAPAVTTSDRPDFGPNVTVYDPSVPASTIQADIDAAFEAQLRNPTAQFGDQRHAFLFEPGTYGRVFANLGFYTALQGLGKNPDDVTIQGAVNVDSGWNHGDEKNATQNFWRSVENLAVEPESGVDRWAVSQAAPMRRVHIRGDLTMGPSNQDGGQGYSSGGYIADSKVDGTVTSGSQQQWYTRDSTLGSWQGGNWNMTFSGVQGAPANDFSKSYTTLATTPVTREKPYLYVDDAGDYHVFVPALQRDSAGVSWPDTAGTDLPMRDFYVAHPGDSAATINGALAQGLNLFFTPGTYRLDQAIEVTRADTVVTGIGFPTLVPTSGNAVLTTADVAGVTVSGLVVDAGTQNSDQLMRLGTTGSHVDHAANPQSVQDVYFRVGSSIQGNATTTLQVNSDDTIVDHIWAWRADHGGAPTGWTVNRGATGVEVNGDDVLATGLFVEHYQQYQVVWNGERGRTIFFQNELPYDVPDNASWRSPTGEGWAAYKVADGVTSHEIWGGGVYSFFNANPQVRLAQAFEVPHTAGVKAHGVFTVSLGDVGTISSVINGVGDSVPTPAGNTVPSRVVTYP
;
A
#
# COMPACT_ATOMS: atom_id res chain seq x y z
N MET A 1 -84.21 -23.62 -35.11
CA MET A 1 -83.75 -24.44 -36.25
C MET A 1 -82.35 -23.94 -36.61
N ARG A 2 -81.30 -24.79 -36.49
CA ARG A 2 -79.92 -24.57 -37.03
C ARG A 2 -79.11 -23.43 -36.35
N THR A 3 -77.83 -23.49 -35.96
CA THR A 3 -76.70 -24.46 -35.95
C THR A 3 -75.57 -23.82 -35.10
N LEU A 4 -74.53 -24.61 -34.75
CA LEU A 4 -73.09 -24.27 -34.60
C LEU A 4 -72.43 -24.46 -33.22
N ILE A 5 -71.90 -25.68 -33.07
CA ILE A 5 -70.57 -26.12 -32.59
C ILE A 5 -69.55 -25.02 -32.27
N ALA A 6 -68.91 -25.12 -31.09
CA ALA A 6 -67.51 -24.73 -30.89
C ALA A 6 -66.83 -25.73 -29.94
N ALA A 7 -65.72 -26.31 -30.38
CA ALA A 7 -64.91 -27.29 -29.68
C ALA A 7 -64.00 -26.63 -28.64
N GLY A 8 -63.89 -27.22 -27.45
CA GLY A 8 -62.91 -26.86 -26.42
C GLY A 8 -61.98 -28.04 -26.15
N VAL A 9 -60.70 -27.87 -26.50
CA VAL A 9 -59.59 -28.82 -26.33
C VAL A 9 -59.23 -28.95 -24.84
N ALA A 10 -59.19 -30.17 -24.32
CA ALA A 10 -58.64 -30.47 -23.00
C ALA A 10 -57.11 -30.64 -23.10
N ALA A 11 -56.35 -29.76 -22.46
CA ALA A 11 -54.90 -29.89 -22.29
C ALA A 11 -54.62 -30.54 -20.92
N SER A 12 -54.09 -31.76 -20.94
CA SER A 12 -53.58 -32.47 -19.77
C SER A 12 -52.20 -31.92 -19.39
N VAL A 13 -52.11 -31.32 -18.20
CA VAL A 13 -50.84 -30.91 -17.59
C VAL A 13 -50.20 -32.12 -16.93
N VAL A 14 -49.13 -32.65 -17.53
CA VAL A 14 -48.23 -33.62 -16.90
C VAL A 14 -47.22 -32.84 -16.07
N GLY A 15 -47.34 -32.93 -14.74
CA GLY A 15 -46.35 -32.37 -13.81
C GLY A 15 -45.06 -33.19 -13.86
N ALA A 16 -44.00 -32.62 -14.42
CA ALA A 16 -42.66 -33.17 -14.30
C ALA A 16 -42.10 -32.83 -12.90
N VAL A 17 -41.96 -33.85 -12.05
CA VAL A 17 -41.18 -33.75 -10.81
C VAL A 17 -39.72 -33.72 -11.21
N VAL A 18 -39.10 -32.54 -11.17
CA VAL A 18 -37.65 -32.39 -11.31
C VAL A 18 -37.04 -32.75 -9.94
N PRO A 19 -36.14 -33.74 -9.84
CA PRO A 19 -35.44 -33.98 -8.59
C PRO A 19 -34.57 -32.75 -8.28
N ALA A 20 -34.71 -32.19 -7.08
CA ALA A 20 -33.72 -31.25 -6.57
C ALA A 20 -32.38 -31.98 -6.49
N LEU A 21 -31.45 -31.67 -7.40
CA LEU A 21 -30.05 -32.04 -7.27
C LEU A 21 -29.55 -31.35 -5.99
N ALA A 22 -29.37 -32.12 -4.92
CA ALA A 22 -28.63 -31.67 -3.76
C ALA A 22 -27.25 -31.25 -4.25
N ALA A 23 -26.91 -29.96 -4.11
CA ALA A 23 -25.55 -29.49 -4.33
C ALA A 23 -24.63 -30.31 -3.43
N GLN A 24 -23.75 -31.14 -4.01
CA GLN A 24 -22.68 -31.76 -3.27
C GLN A 24 -21.85 -30.63 -2.66
N SER A 25 -21.82 -30.54 -1.33
CA SER A 25 -20.88 -29.68 -0.64
C SER A 25 -19.48 -30.03 -1.13
N ALA A 26 -18.75 -29.04 -1.64
CA ALA A 26 -17.34 -29.23 -1.96
C ALA A 26 -16.63 -29.86 -0.75
N PRO A 27 -15.63 -30.73 -0.96
CA PRO A 27 -14.84 -31.28 0.15
C PRO A 27 -14.34 -30.13 1.03
N ALA A 28 -14.44 -30.28 2.36
CA ALA A 28 -13.88 -29.31 3.28
C ALA A 28 -12.38 -29.18 2.99
N VAL A 29 -11.88 -27.95 2.94
CA VAL A 29 -10.46 -27.70 2.66
C VAL A 29 -9.67 -28.07 3.91
N THR A 30 -8.61 -28.86 3.75
CA THR A 30 -7.73 -29.23 4.86
C THR A 30 -6.80 -28.07 5.20
N THR A 31 -6.74 -27.74 6.49
CA THR A 31 -5.84 -26.72 7.04
C THR A 31 -4.83 -27.34 8.01
N SER A 32 -3.79 -26.59 8.39
CA SER A 32 -2.71 -27.05 9.25
C SER A 32 -2.19 -25.88 10.10
N ASP A 33 -1.80 -26.15 11.34
CA ASP A 33 -1.02 -25.17 12.14
C ASP A 33 0.43 -25.05 11.65
N ARG A 34 0.87 -25.98 10.81
CA ARG A 34 2.19 -25.98 10.15
C ARG A 34 1.98 -26.15 8.67
N PRO A 35 1.42 -25.14 7.99
CA PRO A 35 1.18 -25.26 6.56
C PRO A 35 2.50 -25.29 5.79
N ASP A 36 2.44 -25.82 4.58
CA ASP A 36 3.45 -25.52 3.58
C ASP A 36 3.22 -24.09 3.08
N PHE A 37 4.26 -23.25 3.14
CA PHE A 37 4.21 -21.89 2.61
C PHE A 37 4.73 -21.80 1.16
N GLY A 38 5.08 -22.94 0.56
CA GLY A 38 5.57 -23.03 -0.79
C GLY A 38 7.07 -22.69 -0.93
N PRO A 39 7.62 -22.86 -2.14
CA PRO A 39 9.06 -22.84 -2.38
C PRO A 39 9.71 -21.45 -2.29
N ASN A 40 8.91 -20.38 -2.27
CA ASN A 40 9.39 -19.00 -2.24
C ASN A 40 9.58 -18.48 -0.79
N VAL A 41 9.31 -19.32 0.20
CA VAL A 41 9.49 -19.04 1.62
C VAL A 41 10.66 -19.87 2.13
N THR A 42 11.60 -19.22 2.82
CA THR A 42 12.68 -19.89 3.53
C THR A 42 12.59 -19.52 5.01
N VAL A 43 12.49 -20.53 5.87
CA VAL A 43 12.40 -20.37 7.32
C VAL A 43 13.71 -20.80 7.94
N TYR A 44 14.27 -19.95 8.79
CA TYR A 44 15.51 -20.21 9.51
C TYR A 44 15.25 -20.34 11.00
N ASP A 45 15.67 -21.46 11.59
CA ASP A 45 15.83 -21.56 13.03
C ASP A 45 17.23 -21.05 13.47
N PRO A 46 17.46 -20.74 14.76
CA PRO A 46 18.74 -20.18 15.22
C PRO A 46 19.96 -21.11 15.09
N SER A 47 19.75 -22.40 14.79
CA SER A 47 20.84 -23.34 14.53
C SER A 47 21.39 -23.25 13.11
N VAL A 48 20.67 -22.60 12.18
CA VAL A 48 21.14 -22.38 10.81
C VAL A 48 22.37 -21.44 10.85
N PRO A 49 23.51 -21.83 10.26
CA PRO A 49 24.70 -20.98 10.23
C PRO A 49 24.45 -19.65 9.50
N ALA A 50 24.90 -18.54 10.07
CA ALA A 50 24.77 -17.21 9.46
C ALA A 50 25.34 -17.14 8.02
N SER A 51 26.39 -17.93 7.71
CA SER A 51 26.94 -18.02 6.36
C SER A 51 25.98 -18.65 5.35
N THR A 52 25.12 -19.57 5.77
CA THR A 52 24.08 -20.17 4.92
C THR A 52 23.00 -19.14 4.65
N ILE A 53 22.52 -18.48 5.70
CA ILE A 53 21.51 -17.41 5.58
C ILE A 53 22.01 -16.30 4.66
N GLN A 54 23.25 -15.85 4.87
CA GLN A 54 23.90 -14.86 4.00
C GLN A 54 23.94 -15.34 2.55
N ALA A 55 24.32 -16.59 2.29
CA ALA A 55 24.43 -17.11 0.93
C ALA A 55 23.07 -17.16 0.21
N ASP A 56 21.99 -17.50 0.92
CA ASP A 56 20.64 -17.51 0.36
C ASP A 56 20.16 -16.10 0.00
N ILE A 57 20.38 -15.14 0.91
CA ILE A 57 20.02 -13.72 0.68
C ILE A 57 20.87 -13.12 -0.45
N ASP A 58 22.17 -13.38 -0.46
CA ASP A 58 23.07 -12.95 -1.54
C ASP A 58 22.63 -13.54 -2.88
N ALA A 59 22.25 -14.83 -2.92
CA ALA A 59 21.77 -15.45 -4.15
C ALA A 59 20.50 -14.76 -4.69
N ALA A 60 19.56 -14.41 -3.82
CA ALA A 60 18.35 -13.68 -4.21
C ALA A 60 18.65 -12.25 -4.71
N PHE A 61 19.58 -11.54 -4.05
CA PHE A 61 19.98 -10.19 -4.44
C PHE A 61 20.80 -10.15 -5.73
N GLU A 62 21.83 -11.00 -5.84
CA GLU A 62 22.73 -11.05 -7.00
C GLU A 62 22.01 -11.46 -8.29
N ALA A 63 20.94 -12.25 -8.21
CA ALA A 63 20.08 -12.55 -9.35
C ALA A 63 19.41 -11.30 -9.95
N GLN A 64 19.27 -10.23 -9.16
CA GLN A 64 18.66 -8.98 -9.53
C GLN A 64 19.67 -7.87 -9.83
N LEU A 65 20.94 -8.06 -9.47
CA LEU A 65 21.99 -7.05 -9.62
C LEU A 65 22.13 -6.62 -11.09
N ARG A 66 21.74 -5.37 -11.36
CA ARG A 66 21.75 -4.72 -12.68
C ARG A 66 21.01 -5.51 -13.76
N ASN A 67 20.03 -6.32 -13.35
CA ASN A 67 19.22 -7.10 -14.24
C ASN A 67 18.01 -6.26 -14.73
N PRO A 68 17.89 -5.97 -16.04
CA PRO A 68 16.84 -5.10 -16.57
C PRO A 68 15.43 -5.66 -16.42
N THR A 69 15.27 -6.96 -16.14
CA THR A 69 13.94 -7.57 -15.96
C THR A 69 13.55 -7.74 -14.50
N ALA A 70 14.46 -7.50 -13.54
CA ALA A 70 14.20 -7.81 -12.13
C ALA A 70 13.07 -6.97 -11.54
N GLN A 71 13.01 -5.67 -11.84
CA GLN A 71 11.97 -4.79 -11.30
C GLN A 71 10.54 -5.28 -11.59
N PHE A 72 10.33 -5.93 -12.75
CA PHE A 72 9.01 -6.38 -13.21
C PHE A 72 8.91 -7.89 -13.39
N GLY A 73 9.84 -8.63 -12.78
CA GLY A 73 9.90 -10.08 -12.84
C GLY A 73 8.91 -10.76 -11.89
N ASP A 74 8.85 -12.08 -12.02
CA ASP A 74 8.01 -12.97 -11.24
C ASP A 74 8.66 -13.44 -9.92
N GLN A 75 9.94 -13.12 -9.70
CA GLN A 75 10.65 -13.55 -8.50
C GLN A 75 9.98 -13.03 -7.23
N ARG A 76 9.87 -13.88 -6.22
CA ARG A 76 9.36 -13.55 -4.89
C ARG A 76 10.20 -14.29 -3.85
N HIS A 77 10.59 -13.59 -2.79
CA HIS A 77 11.38 -14.17 -1.70
C HIS A 77 10.81 -13.70 -0.36
N ALA A 78 10.53 -14.64 0.55
CA ALA A 78 10.25 -14.35 1.95
C ALA A 78 11.26 -15.11 2.83
N PHE A 79 12.12 -14.37 3.51
CA PHE A 79 13.07 -14.88 4.48
C PHE A 79 12.50 -14.70 5.88
N LEU A 80 12.15 -15.80 6.53
CA LEU A 80 11.48 -15.82 7.82
C LEU A 80 12.45 -16.36 8.89
N PHE A 81 12.47 -15.72 10.04
CA PHE A 81 13.42 -16.01 11.12
C PHE A 81 12.64 -16.38 12.39
N GLU A 82 12.76 -17.62 12.84
CA GLU A 82 12.21 -18.06 14.13
C GLU A 82 12.84 -17.27 15.30
N PRO A 83 12.20 -17.27 16.50
CA PRO A 83 12.76 -16.61 17.68
C PRO A 83 14.21 -17.03 17.97
N GLY A 84 15.11 -16.07 18.08
CA GLY A 84 16.52 -16.27 18.41
C GLY A 84 17.43 -15.15 17.91
N THR A 85 18.74 -15.41 17.98
CA THR A 85 19.77 -14.48 17.53
C THR A 85 20.55 -15.08 16.38
N TYR A 86 20.61 -14.34 15.29
CA TYR A 86 21.32 -14.71 14.07
C TYR A 86 22.60 -13.88 14.01
N GLY A 87 23.72 -14.57 13.79
CA GLY A 87 25.05 -13.93 13.70
C GLY A 87 25.17 -12.99 12.50
N ARG A 88 26.42 -12.67 12.11
CA ARG A 88 26.73 -11.67 11.08
C ARG A 88 25.99 -11.89 9.74
N VAL A 89 24.84 -11.23 9.55
CA VAL A 89 24.00 -11.25 8.34
C VAL A 89 23.80 -9.83 7.82
N PHE A 90 24.25 -9.59 6.58
CA PHE A 90 24.07 -8.36 5.82
C PHE A 90 23.02 -8.60 4.75
N ALA A 91 21.76 -8.38 5.11
CA ALA A 91 20.64 -8.66 4.24
C ALA A 91 20.41 -7.52 3.25
N ASN A 92 21.01 -7.59 2.06
CA ASN A 92 20.70 -6.70 0.95
C ASN A 92 19.36 -7.10 0.32
N LEU A 93 18.33 -6.25 0.43
CA LEU A 93 17.00 -6.59 -0.10
C LEU A 93 16.81 -6.02 -1.51
N GLY A 94 16.53 -6.90 -2.47
CA GLY A 94 16.13 -6.55 -3.84
C GLY A 94 14.62 -6.30 -3.97
N PHE A 95 14.13 -6.31 -5.21
CA PHE A 95 12.70 -6.33 -5.50
C PHE A 95 12.02 -7.60 -4.99
N TYR A 96 10.77 -7.44 -4.57
CA TYR A 96 9.84 -8.45 -4.05
C TYR A 96 10.45 -9.38 -3.00
N THR A 97 11.26 -8.80 -2.12
CA THR A 97 11.93 -9.51 -1.03
C THR A 97 11.39 -9.02 0.30
N ALA A 98 10.85 -9.92 1.11
CA ALA A 98 10.40 -9.67 2.47
C ALA A 98 11.33 -10.36 3.46
N LEU A 99 11.73 -9.65 4.51
CA LEU A 99 12.50 -10.18 5.64
C LEU A 99 11.67 -10.02 6.91
N GLN A 100 11.33 -11.12 7.59
CA GLN A 100 10.39 -11.09 8.72
C GLN A 100 10.86 -11.94 9.90
N GLY A 101 10.72 -11.42 11.11
CA GLY A 101 10.82 -12.24 12.32
C GLY A 101 9.50 -12.91 12.66
N LEU A 102 9.57 -14.16 13.12
CA LEU A 102 8.44 -14.99 13.55
C LEU A 102 8.28 -14.99 15.08
N GLY A 103 8.84 -13.98 15.74
CA GLY A 103 8.59 -13.70 17.16
C GLY A 103 7.19 -13.16 17.41
N LYS A 104 6.72 -13.21 18.66
CA LYS A 104 5.53 -12.44 19.02
C LYS A 104 5.86 -10.94 19.10
N ASN A 105 7.12 -10.63 19.41
CA ASN A 105 7.67 -9.30 19.51
C ASN A 105 8.94 -9.15 18.67
N PRO A 106 9.31 -7.91 18.29
CA PRO A 106 10.53 -7.67 17.50
C PRO A 106 11.80 -8.16 18.19
N ASP A 107 11.90 -8.00 19.51
CA ASP A 107 13.09 -8.39 20.28
C ASP A 107 13.27 -9.90 20.43
N ASP A 108 12.28 -10.72 20.04
CA ASP A 108 12.40 -12.18 20.04
C ASP A 108 13.31 -12.66 18.90
N VAL A 109 13.51 -11.84 17.86
CA VAL A 109 14.35 -12.15 16.69
C VAL A 109 15.39 -11.06 16.53
N THR A 110 16.68 -11.37 16.65
CA THR A 110 17.77 -10.40 16.49
C THR A 110 18.67 -10.76 15.32
N ILE A 111 18.83 -9.85 14.36
CA ILE A 111 19.82 -9.92 13.30
C ILE A 111 21.04 -9.09 13.69
N GLN A 112 22.19 -9.75 13.89
CA GLN A 112 23.47 -9.06 14.10
C GLN A 112 24.11 -8.79 12.74
N GLY A 113 24.15 -7.53 12.28
CA GLY A 113 24.65 -7.23 10.94
C GLY A 113 23.99 -6.01 10.33
N ALA A 114 23.14 -6.16 9.32
CA ALA A 114 22.36 -5.06 8.73
C ALA A 114 21.17 -5.61 7.93
N VAL A 115 20.09 -4.84 7.84
CA VAL A 115 19.02 -5.03 6.85
C VAL A 115 19.07 -3.85 5.90
N ASN A 116 19.73 -4.05 4.76
CA ASN A 116 20.21 -2.96 3.93
C ASN A 116 19.42 -2.85 2.62
N VAL A 117 19.03 -1.62 2.29
CA VAL A 117 18.67 -1.21 0.94
C VAL A 117 19.49 0.01 0.57
N ASP A 118 20.16 -0.04 -0.57
CA ASP A 118 20.98 1.06 -1.09
C ASP A 118 20.71 1.26 -2.59
N SER A 119 21.42 2.17 -3.23
CA SER A 119 21.48 2.35 -4.69
C SER A 119 22.68 1.61 -5.30
N GLY A 120 22.85 1.65 -6.63
CA GLY A 120 23.98 1.02 -7.34
C GLY A 120 23.71 -0.35 -7.93
N TRP A 121 22.61 -0.98 -7.50
CA TRP A 121 22.22 -2.32 -7.91
C TRP A 121 21.08 -2.35 -8.93
N ASN A 122 20.16 -1.38 -8.90
CA ASN A 122 19.01 -1.36 -9.81
C ASN A 122 19.42 -0.92 -11.22
N HIS A 123 19.04 -1.71 -12.24
CA HIS A 123 19.34 -1.41 -13.63
C HIS A 123 18.63 -0.13 -14.09
N GLY A 124 19.36 0.82 -14.67
CA GLY A 124 18.79 2.07 -15.18
C GLY A 124 18.50 3.13 -14.11
N ASP A 125 18.66 2.79 -12.82
CA ASP A 125 18.61 3.72 -11.69
C ASP A 125 19.78 3.46 -10.71
N GLU A 126 20.96 3.09 -11.21
CA GLU A 126 22.13 2.72 -10.38
C GLU A 126 22.62 3.88 -9.50
N LYS A 127 22.20 5.07 -9.86
CA LYS A 127 22.68 6.33 -9.33
C LYS A 127 21.75 6.88 -8.24
N ASN A 128 20.50 6.42 -8.17
CA ASN A 128 19.51 6.91 -7.22
C ASN A 128 18.81 5.72 -6.56
N ALA A 129 17.87 6.00 -5.67
CA ALA A 129 16.99 5.03 -5.04
C ALA A 129 15.53 5.26 -5.41
N THR A 130 15.25 6.07 -6.45
CA THR A 130 13.89 6.45 -6.90
C THR A 130 13.05 5.28 -7.37
N GLN A 131 13.68 4.14 -7.70
CA GLN A 131 13.00 2.92 -8.12
C GLN A 131 13.17 1.74 -7.14
N ASN A 132 13.65 1.99 -5.91
CA ASN A 132 13.80 0.95 -4.89
C ASN A 132 12.45 0.57 -4.24
N PHE A 133 11.58 -0.09 -5.01
CA PHE A 133 10.22 -0.47 -4.63
C PHE A 133 10.11 -1.90 -4.08
N TRP A 134 8.90 -2.23 -3.58
CA TRP A 134 8.41 -3.59 -3.31
C TRP A 134 9.36 -4.47 -2.50
N ARG A 135 9.67 -4.06 -1.27
CA ARG A 135 10.45 -4.87 -0.32
C ARG A 135 10.02 -4.55 1.10
N SER A 136 10.24 -5.43 2.06
CA SER A 136 9.80 -5.15 3.43
C SER A 136 10.71 -5.74 4.47
N VAL A 137 10.72 -5.10 5.63
CA VAL A 137 11.29 -5.64 6.87
C VAL A 137 10.24 -5.55 7.98
N GLU A 138 10.03 -6.65 8.71
CA GLU A 138 8.97 -6.72 9.71
C GLU A 138 9.33 -7.55 10.95
N ASN A 139 8.91 -7.09 12.13
CA ASN A 139 8.84 -7.85 13.38
C ASN A 139 10.17 -8.49 13.84
N LEU A 140 11.24 -7.70 13.85
CA LEU A 140 12.57 -8.13 14.29
C LEU A 140 13.39 -6.97 14.85
N ALA A 141 14.43 -7.29 15.60
CA ALA A 141 15.49 -6.38 15.98
C ALA A 141 16.69 -6.49 15.03
N VAL A 142 17.28 -5.34 14.70
CA VAL A 142 18.56 -5.25 13.98
C VAL A 142 19.58 -4.65 14.94
N GLU A 143 20.74 -5.30 15.06
CA GLU A 143 21.94 -4.77 15.70
C GLU A 143 22.95 -4.41 14.60
N PRO A 144 22.97 -3.15 14.12
CA PRO A 144 23.80 -2.79 12.99
C PRO A 144 25.29 -2.89 13.34
N GLU A 145 26.08 -3.67 12.61
CA GLU A 145 27.52 -3.86 12.90
C GLU A 145 28.29 -2.53 12.91
N SER A 146 27.89 -1.60 12.04
CA SER A 146 28.48 -0.26 11.92
C SER A 146 27.91 0.76 12.93
N GLY A 147 26.89 0.37 13.70
CA GLY A 147 26.04 1.26 14.49
C GLY A 147 24.94 1.98 13.67
N VAL A 148 24.91 1.86 12.34
CA VAL A 148 23.92 2.51 11.46
C VAL A 148 23.37 1.51 10.45
N ASP A 149 22.05 1.32 10.43
CA ASP A 149 21.35 0.58 9.37
C ASP A 149 20.95 1.52 8.23
N ARG A 150 20.80 1.00 7.00
CA ARG A 150 20.41 1.82 5.84
C ARG A 150 19.19 1.26 5.13
N TRP A 151 18.17 2.10 5.02
CA TRP A 151 16.91 1.79 4.36
C TRP A 151 16.62 2.83 3.26
N ALA A 152 17.46 2.86 2.22
CA ALA A 152 17.34 3.80 1.11
C ALA A 152 16.31 3.30 0.07
N VAL A 153 15.04 3.46 0.40
CA VAL A 153 13.91 2.98 -0.41
C VAL A 153 13.14 4.12 -1.07
N SER A 154 12.21 3.76 -1.96
CA SER A 154 11.11 4.64 -2.39
C SER A 154 9.75 4.07 -1.97
N GLN A 155 8.70 4.18 -2.78
CA GLN A 155 7.34 3.75 -2.44
C GLN A 155 7.21 2.21 -2.26
N ALA A 156 6.16 1.78 -1.56
CA ALA A 156 5.83 0.37 -1.31
C ALA A 156 6.96 -0.45 -0.66
N ALA A 157 7.68 0.18 0.28
CA ALA A 157 8.80 -0.42 0.98
C ALA A 157 8.72 -0.23 2.51
N PRO A 158 7.75 -0.89 3.19
CA PRO A 158 7.48 -0.64 4.59
C PRO A 158 8.58 -1.19 5.50
N MET A 159 8.88 -0.44 6.56
CA MET A 159 9.50 -0.95 7.79
C MET A 159 8.44 -0.92 8.89
N ARG A 160 8.05 -2.10 9.39
CA ARG A 160 7.01 -2.23 10.42
C ARG A 160 7.51 -3.04 11.59
N ARG A 161 7.22 -2.60 12.82
CA ARG A 161 7.50 -3.44 13.99
C ARG A 161 8.98 -3.82 14.09
N VAL A 162 9.89 -2.90 13.78
CA VAL A 162 11.33 -3.14 13.78
C VAL A 162 11.98 -2.41 14.95
N HIS A 163 12.93 -3.07 15.61
CA HIS A 163 13.80 -2.45 16.61
C HIS A 163 15.22 -2.28 16.06
N ILE A 164 15.55 -1.08 15.60
CA ILE A 164 16.93 -0.73 15.23
C ILE A 164 17.68 -0.35 16.51
N ARG A 165 18.59 -1.23 16.95
CA ARG A 165 19.48 -1.00 18.11
C ARG A 165 20.71 -0.20 17.67
N GLY A 166 20.46 0.99 17.13
CA GLY A 166 21.46 1.87 16.52
C GLY A 166 20.81 3.07 15.83
N ASP A 167 21.54 3.69 14.92
CA ASP A 167 21.02 4.74 14.03
C ASP A 167 20.40 4.12 12.77
N LEU A 168 19.57 4.91 12.08
CA LEU A 168 18.97 4.57 10.80
C LEU A 168 19.22 5.71 9.81
N THR A 169 19.67 5.39 8.60
CA THR A 169 19.73 6.35 7.49
C THR A 169 18.89 5.90 6.31
N MET A 170 18.15 6.84 5.73
CA MET A 170 17.21 6.56 4.64
C MET A 170 17.71 7.09 3.28
N GLY A 171 18.88 7.75 3.28
CA GLY A 171 19.54 8.21 2.06
C GLY A 171 20.43 7.13 1.43
N PRO A 172 20.47 7.03 0.09
CA PRO A 172 21.42 6.16 -0.60
C PRO A 172 22.87 6.59 -0.35
N SER A 173 23.81 5.66 -0.35
CA SER A 173 25.22 5.95 -0.09
C SER A 173 25.95 6.57 -1.29
N ASN A 174 25.49 6.33 -2.52
CA ASN A 174 26.34 6.43 -3.72
C ASN A 174 26.09 7.64 -4.64
N GLN A 175 25.79 8.83 -4.11
CA GLN A 175 25.81 10.07 -4.90
C GLN A 175 26.03 11.30 -4.01
N ASP A 176 26.79 12.31 -4.45
CA ASP A 176 26.97 13.62 -3.78
C ASP A 176 27.23 13.56 -2.25
N GLY A 177 27.95 12.53 -1.80
CA GLY A 177 28.22 12.29 -0.37
C GLY A 177 27.04 11.71 0.42
N GLY A 178 26.12 10.98 -0.22
CA GLY A 178 24.95 10.35 0.39
C GLY A 178 23.60 11.01 0.06
N GLN A 179 23.53 11.74 -1.07
CA GLN A 179 22.41 12.62 -1.46
C GLN A 179 21.74 12.25 -2.80
N GLY A 180 21.98 11.05 -3.36
CA GLY A 180 21.27 10.60 -4.57
C GLY A 180 19.74 10.62 -4.37
N TYR A 181 18.97 10.81 -5.44
CA TYR A 181 17.51 10.98 -5.29
C TYR A 181 16.84 9.77 -4.65
N SER A 182 15.87 10.01 -3.78
CA SER A 182 15.09 8.97 -3.10
C SER A 182 13.69 9.52 -2.77
N SER A 183 12.66 8.68 -2.90
CA SER A 183 11.25 9.09 -2.85
C SER A 183 10.42 8.16 -1.97
N GLY A 184 10.96 7.83 -0.79
CA GLY A 184 10.27 7.07 0.24
C GLY A 184 9.21 7.90 0.94
N GLY A 185 8.63 7.44 2.03
CA GLY A 185 8.78 6.11 2.61
C GLY A 185 7.89 5.99 3.84
N TYR A 186 7.88 4.82 4.44
CA TYR A 186 6.91 4.49 5.48
C TYR A 186 7.57 3.68 6.61
N ILE A 187 7.46 4.21 7.84
CA ILE A 187 7.84 3.52 9.08
C ILE A 187 6.62 3.50 10.01
N ALA A 188 6.29 2.34 10.56
CA ALA A 188 5.26 2.23 11.59
C ALA A 188 5.63 1.25 12.70
N ASP A 189 5.08 1.46 13.89
CA ASP A 189 5.22 0.57 15.05
C ASP A 189 6.69 0.23 15.39
N SER A 190 7.63 1.14 15.10
CA SER A 190 9.06 0.81 15.11
C SER A 190 9.81 1.63 16.16
N LYS A 191 10.91 1.05 16.65
CA LYS A 191 11.82 1.70 17.59
C LYS A 191 13.19 1.83 16.96
N VAL A 192 13.72 3.05 16.95
CA VAL A 192 15.12 3.33 16.60
C VAL A 192 15.76 3.95 17.84
N ASP A 193 16.70 3.24 18.45
CA ASP A 193 17.37 3.71 19.68
C ASP A 193 18.16 5.01 19.45
N GLY A 194 18.75 5.14 18.26
CA GLY A 194 19.56 6.27 17.86
C GLY A 194 18.82 7.31 17.01
N THR A 195 19.57 7.94 16.13
CA THR A 195 19.10 8.97 15.21
C THR A 195 18.58 8.36 13.92
N VAL A 196 17.39 8.78 13.49
CA VAL A 196 16.94 8.59 12.11
C VAL A 196 17.37 9.79 11.28
N THR A 197 18.09 9.55 10.18
CA THR A 197 18.52 10.58 9.24
C THR A 197 17.80 10.40 7.91
N SER A 198 17.09 11.43 7.45
CA SER A 198 16.34 11.35 6.19
C SER A 198 17.23 11.26 4.95
N GLY A 199 18.48 11.73 5.05
CA GLY A 199 19.32 11.95 3.87
C GLY A 199 18.60 12.84 2.85
N SER A 200 18.69 12.46 1.58
CA SER A 200 18.05 13.15 0.43
C SER A 200 16.59 12.79 0.19
N GLN A 201 15.96 12.00 1.06
CA GLN A 201 14.55 11.60 0.89
C GLN A 201 13.66 12.82 0.66
N GLN A 202 12.91 12.80 -0.45
CA GLN A 202 12.01 13.90 -0.82
C GLN A 202 10.92 14.11 0.24
N GLN A 203 10.35 13.00 0.72
CA GLN A 203 9.33 12.97 1.75
C GLN A 203 9.46 11.71 2.59
N TRP A 204 8.74 11.65 3.72
CA TRP A 204 8.62 10.46 4.54
C TRP A 204 7.42 10.52 5.47
N TYR A 205 6.83 9.36 5.77
CA TYR A 205 5.83 9.21 6.81
C TYR A 205 6.30 8.26 7.91
N THR A 206 6.16 8.67 9.17
CA THR A 206 6.40 7.81 10.32
C THR A 206 5.25 7.92 11.29
N ARG A 207 4.69 6.78 11.72
CA ARG A 207 3.63 6.76 12.73
C ARG A 207 3.92 5.80 13.88
N ASP A 208 3.36 6.10 15.05
CA ASP A 208 3.31 5.21 16.22
C ASP A 208 4.65 4.53 16.51
N SER A 209 5.70 5.34 16.59
CA SER A 209 7.08 4.88 16.64
C SER A 209 7.84 5.62 17.74
N THR A 210 8.98 5.07 18.14
CA THR A 210 9.89 5.70 19.10
C THR A 210 11.25 5.89 18.47
N LEU A 211 11.69 7.13 18.33
CA LEU A 211 12.97 7.49 17.75
C LEU A 211 13.82 8.15 18.82
N GLY A 212 15.12 7.84 18.90
CA GLY A 212 16.05 8.60 19.74
C GLY A 212 16.10 10.07 19.33
N SER A 213 16.21 10.34 18.02
CA SER A 213 15.94 11.65 17.41
C SER A 213 15.72 11.56 15.91
N TRP A 214 15.30 12.66 15.29
CA TRP A 214 15.22 12.81 13.83
C TRP A 214 16.12 13.93 13.33
N GLN A 215 16.79 13.71 12.19
CA GLN A 215 17.60 14.70 11.50
C GLN A 215 17.34 14.72 9.98
N GLY A 216 17.37 15.92 9.41
CA GLY A 216 17.15 16.14 7.98
C GLY A 216 15.68 16.33 7.61
N GLY A 217 15.45 16.75 6.38
CA GLY A 217 14.13 17.07 5.84
C GLY A 217 14.29 17.72 4.48
N ASN A 218 13.54 17.26 3.48
CA ASN A 218 13.50 17.87 2.16
C ASN A 218 12.17 18.60 1.96
N TRP A 219 11.16 17.95 1.39
CA TRP A 219 9.90 18.62 1.06
C TRP A 219 8.79 18.37 2.09
N ASN A 220 8.67 17.13 2.60
CA ASN A 220 7.59 16.75 3.52
C ASN A 220 7.94 15.55 4.41
N MET A 221 8.31 15.79 5.66
CA MET A 221 8.46 14.75 6.69
C MET A 221 7.29 14.85 7.66
N THR A 222 6.40 13.86 7.61
CA THR A 222 5.18 13.84 8.42
C THR A 222 5.26 12.77 9.51
N PHE A 223 4.80 13.13 10.70
CA PHE A 223 4.83 12.29 11.90
C PHE A 223 3.46 12.32 12.60
N SER A 224 2.97 11.17 13.05
CA SER A 224 1.81 11.09 13.97
C SER A 224 2.05 10.03 15.04
N GLY A 225 1.85 10.38 16.31
CA GLY A 225 2.09 9.41 17.39
C GLY A 225 3.56 9.01 17.54
N VAL A 226 4.51 9.83 17.10
CA VAL A 226 5.94 9.49 17.15
C VAL A 226 6.61 10.13 18.35
N GLN A 227 7.11 9.31 19.26
CA GLN A 227 7.96 9.76 20.36
C GLN A 227 9.37 10.07 19.82
N GLY A 228 9.90 11.25 20.13
CA GLY A 228 11.19 11.71 19.62
C GLY A 228 11.14 12.37 18.23
N ALA A 229 9.95 12.54 17.64
CA ALA A 229 9.76 13.36 16.44
C ALA A 229 10.11 14.84 16.69
N PRO A 230 10.53 15.59 15.65
CA PRO A 230 10.74 17.02 15.75
C PRO A 230 9.42 17.73 16.04
N ALA A 231 9.46 18.92 16.63
CA ALA A 231 8.27 19.74 16.79
C ALA A 231 7.71 20.16 15.41
N ASN A 232 6.38 20.31 15.32
CA ASN A 232 5.71 20.75 14.11
C ASN A 232 6.27 22.11 13.63
N ASP A 233 6.88 22.13 12.45
CA ASP A 233 7.53 23.29 11.85
C ASP A 233 7.61 23.09 10.32
N PHE A 234 6.55 23.46 9.62
CA PHE A 234 6.47 23.25 8.17
C PHE A 234 7.50 24.10 7.39
N SER A 235 8.09 25.14 8.00
CA SER A 235 9.19 25.88 7.38
C SER A 235 10.46 25.02 7.23
N LYS A 236 10.56 23.95 8.02
CA LYS A 236 11.58 22.89 7.93
C LYS A 236 11.01 21.60 7.33
N SER A 237 9.84 21.68 6.69
CA SER A 237 9.14 20.53 6.11
C SER A 237 8.66 19.51 7.15
N TYR A 238 8.47 19.89 8.42
CA TYR A 238 7.96 19.01 9.46
C TYR A 238 6.47 19.23 9.72
N THR A 239 5.67 18.19 9.51
CA THR A 239 4.27 18.11 9.94
C THR A 239 4.17 17.09 11.06
N THR A 240 3.84 17.51 12.28
CA THR A 240 3.89 16.61 13.45
C THR A 240 2.61 16.68 14.25
N LEU A 241 1.98 15.51 14.41
CA LEU A 241 0.81 15.28 15.24
C LEU A 241 1.22 14.46 16.47
N ALA A 242 0.67 14.82 17.63
CA ALA A 242 1.02 14.15 18.89
C ALA A 242 0.57 12.68 18.93
N THR A 243 -0.52 12.36 18.24
CA THR A 243 -1.13 11.03 18.18
C THR A 243 -1.54 10.69 16.75
N THR A 244 -1.65 9.40 16.45
CA THR A 244 -2.40 8.93 15.28
C THR A 244 -3.85 8.67 15.70
N PRO A 245 -4.88 9.25 15.04
CA PRO A 245 -6.24 9.26 15.58
C PRO A 245 -6.85 7.88 15.79
N VAL A 246 -6.69 6.99 14.80
CA VAL A 246 -7.17 5.62 14.84
C VAL A 246 -6.15 4.75 14.12
N THR A 247 -5.74 3.65 14.74
CA THR A 247 -4.75 2.75 14.18
C THR A 247 -5.10 1.31 14.49
N ARG A 248 -4.71 0.42 13.61
CA ARG A 248 -4.65 -1.02 13.86
C ARG A 248 -3.36 -1.48 13.22
N GLU A 249 -2.44 -2.05 13.99
CA GLU A 249 -1.21 -2.56 13.39
C GLU A 249 -1.51 -3.74 12.46
N LYS A 250 -0.69 -3.86 11.41
CA LYS A 250 -0.86 -4.90 10.39
C LYS A 250 -0.80 -6.28 11.05
N PRO A 251 -1.66 -7.25 10.66
CA PRO A 251 -1.50 -8.63 11.07
C PRO A 251 -0.14 -9.19 10.67
N TYR A 252 0.44 -10.01 11.53
CA TYR A 252 1.76 -10.61 11.31
C TYR A 252 1.79 -12.09 11.68
N LEU A 253 2.60 -12.84 10.92
CA LEU A 253 2.85 -14.25 11.15
C LEU A 253 3.87 -14.41 12.29
N TYR A 254 3.64 -15.35 13.19
CA TYR A 254 4.62 -15.76 14.19
C TYR A 254 4.52 -17.27 14.47
N VAL A 255 5.53 -17.82 15.14
CA VAL A 255 5.58 -19.23 15.56
C VAL A 255 5.65 -19.30 17.09
N ASP A 256 4.88 -20.21 17.68
CA ASP A 256 4.91 -20.44 19.12
C ASP A 256 5.97 -21.46 19.54
N ASP A 257 6.12 -21.65 20.86
CA ASP A 257 7.09 -22.61 21.44
C ASP A 257 6.80 -24.08 21.05
N ALA A 258 5.59 -24.40 20.58
CA ALA A 258 5.27 -25.73 20.07
C ALA A 258 5.71 -25.92 18.61
N GLY A 259 6.07 -24.85 17.90
CA GLY A 259 6.35 -24.83 16.47
C GLY A 259 5.09 -24.71 15.61
N ASP A 260 3.98 -24.27 16.21
CA ASP A 260 2.72 -24.02 15.50
C ASP A 260 2.68 -22.54 15.08
N TYR A 261 2.24 -22.29 13.84
CA TYR A 261 2.15 -20.96 13.27
C TYR A 261 0.82 -20.31 13.62
N HIS A 262 0.86 -18.99 13.77
CA HIS A 262 -0.28 -18.15 14.09
C HIS A 262 -0.19 -16.83 13.34
N VAL A 263 -1.35 -16.21 13.11
CA VAL A 263 -1.43 -14.81 12.69
C VAL A 263 -1.95 -14.02 13.87
N PHE A 264 -1.12 -13.11 14.38
CA PHE A 264 -1.56 -12.15 15.40
C PHE A 264 -2.24 -10.98 14.71
N VAL A 265 -3.43 -10.62 15.18
CA VAL A 265 -4.24 -9.49 14.69
C VAL A 265 -4.29 -8.43 15.77
N PRO A 266 -3.46 -7.38 15.68
CA PRO A 266 -3.44 -6.30 16.67
C PRO A 266 -4.80 -5.64 16.85
N ALA A 267 -5.11 -5.24 18.08
CA ALA A 267 -6.35 -4.56 18.41
C ALA A 267 -6.37 -3.12 17.86
N LEU A 268 -7.58 -2.60 17.61
CA LEU A 268 -7.80 -1.20 17.28
C LEU A 268 -7.34 -0.30 18.44
N GLN A 269 -6.57 0.73 18.13
CA GLN A 269 -6.15 1.78 19.04
C GLN A 269 -6.72 3.13 18.59
N ARG A 270 -6.89 4.02 19.56
CA ARG A 270 -7.29 5.41 19.31
C ARG A 270 -6.28 6.32 19.97
N ASP A 271 -5.98 7.42 19.31
CA ASP A 271 -5.00 8.40 19.76
C ASP A 271 -3.66 7.74 20.14
N SER A 272 -3.19 6.81 19.30
CA SER A 272 -1.98 6.02 19.55
C SER A 272 -0.72 6.89 19.48
N ALA A 273 0.28 6.53 20.29
CA ALA A 273 1.60 7.11 20.26
C ALA A 273 2.66 6.16 20.83
N GLY A 274 3.84 6.12 20.20
CA GLY A 274 4.87 5.14 20.49
C GLY A 274 4.53 3.75 19.94
N VAL A 275 5.39 2.77 20.23
CA VAL A 275 5.22 1.40 19.76
C VAL A 275 4.13 0.65 20.52
N SER A 276 3.53 -0.33 19.87
CA SER A 276 2.49 -1.21 20.42
C SER A 276 3.02 -2.43 21.19
N TRP A 277 4.34 -2.67 21.18
CA TRP A 277 5.01 -3.85 21.72
C TRP A 277 5.94 -3.50 22.90
N PRO A 278 6.26 -4.46 23.80
CA PRO A 278 6.01 -5.91 23.74
C PRO A 278 4.60 -6.37 24.14
N ASP A 279 3.79 -5.50 24.75
CA ASP A 279 2.46 -5.86 25.28
C ASP A 279 1.35 -5.57 24.27
N THR A 280 1.49 -6.10 23.05
CA THR A 280 0.52 -5.86 21.98
C THR A 280 -0.80 -6.56 22.27
N ALA A 281 -1.86 -5.78 22.49
CA ALA A 281 -3.22 -6.30 22.57
C ALA A 281 -3.70 -6.73 21.17
N GLY A 282 -4.46 -7.82 21.11
CA GLY A 282 -4.95 -8.35 19.84
C GLY A 282 -5.54 -9.73 19.98
N THR A 283 -5.93 -10.28 18.83
CA THR A 283 -6.46 -11.64 18.70
C THR A 283 -5.38 -12.53 18.10
N ASP A 284 -5.23 -13.72 18.68
CA ASP A 284 -4.30 -14.74 18.24
C ASP A 284 -5.05 -15.81 17.46
N LEU A 285 -4.75 -15.96 16.17
CA LEU A 285 -5.46 -16.88 15.27
C LEU A 285 -4.50 -18.00 14.82
N PRO A 286 -4.80 -19.27 15.13
CA PRO A 286 -3.97 -20.39 14.70
C PRO A 286 -4.05 -20.58 13.19
N MET A 287 -2.97 -21.04 12.57
CA MET A 287 -2.90 -21.15 11.12
C MET A 287 -3.90 -22.17 10.54
N ARG A 288 -4.42 -23.10 11.35
CA ARG A 288 -5.54 -23.98 10.96
C ARG A 288 -6.84 -23.21 10.63
N ASP A 289 -6.98 -21.95 11.04
CA ASP A 289 -8.13 -21.10 10.73
C ASP A 289 -7.95 -20.35 9.40
N PHE A 290 -6.83 -20.56 8.69
CA PHE A 290 -6.53 -19.95 7.41
C PHE A 290 -6.53 -20.98 6.28
N TYR A 291 -7.02 -20.55 5.14
CA TYR A 291 -6.67 -21.14 3.86
C TYR A 291 -5.35 -20.54 3.37
N VAL A 292 -4.33 -21.38 3.24
CA VAL A 292 -3.02 -21.01 2.73
C VAL A 292 -3.03 -21.13 1.21
N ALA A 293 -3.33 -20.02 0.56
CA ALA A 293 -3.44 -19.94 -0.89
C ALA A 293 -2.06 -20.05 -1.54
N HIS A 294 -2.01 -20.74 -2.68
CA HIS A 294 -0.81 -20.89 -3.50
C HIS A 294 -1.07 -20.47 -4.96
N PRO A 295 -0.03 -20.00 -5.69
CA PRO A 295 -0.16 -19.73 -7.11
C PRO A 295 -0.71 -20.96 -7.85
N GLY A 296 -1.79 -20.75 -8.61
CA GLY A 296 -2.54 -21.82 -9.27
C GLY A 296 -3.92 -22.08 -8.66
N ASP A 297 -4.16 -21.62 -7.43
CA ASP A 297 -5.50 -21.64 -6.84
C ASP A 297 -6.46 -20.75 -7.62
N SER A 298 -7.65 -21.30 -7.88
CA SER A 298 -8.73 -20.54 -8.53
C SER A 298 -9.43 -19.63 -7.52
N ALA A 299 -10.00 -18.53 -8.01
CA ALA A 299 -10.86 -17.66 -7.20
C ALA A 299 -12.05 -18.43 -6.60
N ALA A 300 -12.60 -19.42 -7.31
CA ALA A 300 -13.66 -20.29 -6.79
C ALA A 300 -13.21 -21.13 -5.59
N THR A 301 -11.97 -21.65 -5.61
CA THR A 301 -11.38 -22.37 -4.47
C THR A 301 -11.24 -21.44 -3.26
N ILE A 302 -10.69 -20.25 -3.47
CA ILE A 302 -10.46 -19.25 -2.42
C ILE A 302 -11.80 -18.80 -1.81
N ASN A 303 -12.80 -18.49 -2.63
CA ASN A 303 -14.15 -18.15 -2.17
C ASN A 303 -14.83 -19.33 -1.45
N GLY A 304 -14.58 -20.56 -1.89
CA GLY A 304 -15.04 -21.77 -1.20
C GLY A 304 -14.48 -21.89 0.22
N ALA A 305 -13.23 -21.50 0.45
CA ALA A 305 -12.62 -21.46 1.77
C ALA A 305 -13.22 -20.37 2.67
N LEU A 306 -13.45 -19.17 2.13
CA LEU A 306 -14.16 -18.09 2.85
C LEU A 306 -15.56 -18.53 3.29
N ALA A 307 -16.29 -19.22 2.41
CA ALA A 307 -17.62 -19.76 2.70
C ALA A 307 -17.60 -20.86 3.79
N GLN A 308 -16.46 -21.51 4.02
CA GLN A 308 -16.25 -22.47 5.11
C GLN A 308 -15.90 -21.82 6.45
N GLY A 309 -15.78 -20.48 6.50
CA GLY A 309 -15.44 -19.76 7.73
C GLY A 309 -13.95 -19.51 7.92
N LEU A 310 -13.10 -19.86 6.93
CA LEU A 310 -11.65 -19.63 7.02
C LEU A 310 -11.29 -18.18 6.71
N ASN A 311 -10.13 -17.76 7.23
CA ASN A 311 -9.39 -16.58 6.80
C ASN A 311 -8.50 -16.93 5.59
N LEU A 312 -7.83 -15.94 5.00
CA LEU A 312 -6.95 -16.15 3.84
C LEU A 312 -5.52 -15.72 4.15
N PHE A 313 -4.57 -16.59 3.78
CA PHE A 313 -3.14 -16.31 3.82
C PHE A 313 -2.52 -16.58 2.45
N PHE A 314 -1.98 -15.55 1.82
CA PHE A 314 -1.37 -15.66 0.48
C PHE A 314 0.14 -15.88 0.59
N THR A 315 0.59 -17.00 0.04
CA THR A 315 2.02 -17.29 -0.12
C THR A 315 2.64 -16.50 -1.28
N PRO A 316 3.96 -16.27 -1.30
CA PRO A 316 4.60 -15.44 -2.32
C PRO A 316 4.42 -16.03 -3.74
N GLY A 317 3.86 -15.24 -4.65
CA GLY A 317 3.73 -15.59 -6.07
C GLY A 317 2.65 -14.79 -6.80
N THR A 318 2.36 -15.16 -8.05
CA THR A 318 1.34 -14.48 -8.86
C THR A 318 0.06 -15.33 -8.99
N TYR A 319 -1.08 -14.74 -8.68
CA TYR A 319 -2.41 -15.35 -8.70
C TYR A 319 -3.24 -14.72 -9.81
N ARG A 320 -3.75 -15.56 -10.72
CA ARG A 320 -4.61 -15.10 -11.83
C ARG A 320 -6.06 -15.45 -11.51
N LEU A 321 -6.90 -14.43 -11.36
CA LEU A 321 -8.25 -14.54 -10.82
C LEU A 321 -9.28 -14.12 -11.88
N ASP A 322 -10.18 -15.03 -12.22
CA ASP A 322 -11.23 -14.82 -13.23
C ASP A 322 -12.51 -14.16 -12.68
N GLN A 323 -12.60 -14.04 -11.36
CA GLN A 323 -13.64 -13.36 -10.60
C GLN A 323 -13.04 -12.79 -9.31
N ALA A 324 -13.79 -11.96 -8.61
CA ALA A 324 -13.35 -11.37 -7.35
C ALA A 324 -13.30 -12.42 -6.22
N ILE A 325 -12.37 -12.23 -5.29
CA ILE A 325 -12.45 -12.80 -3.95
C ILE A 325 -13.52 -12.02 -3.18
N GLU A 326 -14.55 -12.69 -2.69
CA GLU A 326 -15.72 -12.08 -2.07
C GLU A 326 -15.71 -12.28 -0.55
N VAL A 327 -15.22 -11.28 0.18
CA VAL A 327 -15.14 -11.32 1.65
C VAL A 327 -16.45 -10.80 2.25
N THR A 328 -17.27 -11.70 2.75
CA THR A 328 -18.62 -11.36 3.26
C THR A 328 -18.78 -11.52 4.77
N ARG A 329 -17.84 -12.19 5.43
CA ARG A 329 -17.87 -12.45 6.88
C ARG A 329 -17.12 -11.34 7.62
N ALA A 330 -17.72 -10.81 8.69
CA ALA A 330 -17.05 -9.89 9.61
C ALA A 330 -15.76 -10.51 10.17
N ASP A 331 -14.80 -9.66 10.55
CA ASP A 331 -13.52 -10.06 11.16
C ASP A 331 -12.65 -10.98 10.30
N THR A 332 -12.95 -11.11 9.00
CA THR A 332 -12.11 -11.91 8.09
C THR A 332 -10.76 -11.25 7.91
N VAL A 333 -9.69 -12.03 8.13
CA VAL A 333 -8.32 -11.63 7.83
C VAL A 333 -7.93 -12.14 6.45
N VAL A 334 -7.45 -11.24 5.60
CA VAL A 334 -6.87 -11.54 4.30
C VAL A 334 -5.46 -10.95 4.29
N THR A 335 -4.45 -11.78 4.50
CA THR A 335 -3.06 -11.32 4.61
C THR A 335 -2.13 -12.06 3.66
N GLY A 336 -0.97 -11.48 3.37
CA GLY A 336 0.04 -12.06 2.49
C GLY A 336 1.46 -11.73 2.93
N ILE A 337 2.41 -12.60 2.56
CA ILE A 337 3.85 -12.39 2.78
C ILE A 337 4.63 -12.52 1.47
N GLY A 338 5.72 -11.77 1.33
CA GLY A 338 6.57 -11.83 0.14
C GLY A 338 5.89 -11.35 -1.14
N PHE A 339 5.05 -10.30 -1.05
CA PHE A 339 4.44 -9.63 -2.21
C PHE A 339 3.61 -10.53 -3.14
N PRO A 340 2.65 -11.32 -2.61
CA PRO A 340 1.71 -12.06 -3.44
C PRO A 340 0.96 -11.07 -4.34
N THR A 341 0.92 -11.36 -5.63
CA THR A 341 0.40 -10.46 -6.66
C THR A 341 -0.87 -11.03 -7.24
N LEU A 342 -1.98 -10.34 -7.05
CA LEU A 342 -3.29 -10.73 -7.57
C LEU A 342 -3.55 -10.01 -8.91
N VAL A 343 -3.95 -10.76 -9.93
CA VAL A 343 -4.15 -10.26 -11.30
C VAL A 343 -5.54 -10.66 -11.78
N PRO A 344 -6.45 -9.71 -12.08
CA PRO A 344 -7.73 -10.04 -12.68
C PRO A 344 -7.53 -10.43 -14.15
N THR A 345 -8.28 -11.43 -14.63
CA THR A 345 -8.16 -11.89 -16.02
C THR A 345 -9.37 -11.55 -16.90
N SER A 346 -10.46 -11.10 -16.29
CA SER A 346 -11.77 -10.97 -16.96
C SER A 346 -12.38 -9.57 -16.83
N GLY A 347 -11.57 -8.54 -16.53
CA GLY A 347 -12.06 -7.18 -16.23
C GLY A 347 -12.79 -7.07 -14.90
N ASN A 348 -12.59 -8.04 -14.00
CA ASN A 348 -13.15 -8.10 -12.66
C ASN A 348 -12.27 -7.36 -11.63
N ALA A 349 -12.83 -7.02 -10.48
CA ALA A 349 -12.02 -6.74 -9.28
C ALA A 349 -11.31 -8.03 -8.81
N VAL A 350 -10.16 -7.91 -8.14
CA VAL A 350 -9.50 -9.08 -7.51
C VAL A 350 -10.07 -9.38 -6.13
N LEU A 351 -10.55 -8.36 -5.42
CA LEU A 351 -11.10 -8.49 -4.08
C LEU A 351 -12.22 -7.48 -3.86
N THR A 352 -13.32 -7.94 -3.28
CA THR A 352 -14.39 -7.09 -2.79
C THR A 352 -14.81 -7.51 -1.39
N THR A 353 -15.17 -6.55 -0.54
CA THR A 353 -15.74 -6.83 0.78
C THR A 353 -17.21 -6.44 0.81
N ALA A 354 -18.01 -7.18 1.60
CA ALA A 354 -19.33 -6.72 2.02
C ALA A 354 -19.19 -5.54 3.00
N ASP A 355 -20.29 -4.87 3.28
CA ASP A 355 -20.33 -3.83 4.32
C ASP A 355 -20.46 -4.48 5.71
N VAL A 356 -19.35 -5.01 6.23
CA VAL A 356 -19.24 -5.72 7.51
C VAL A 356 -18.04 -5.22 8.31
N ALA A 357 -18.12 -5.35 9.64
CA ALA A 357 -17.07 -4.90 10.54
C ALA A 357 -15.79 -5.76 10.44
N GLY A 358 -14.65 -5.16 10.77
CA GLY A 358 -13.41 -5.85 11.16
C GLY A 358 -12.62 -6.55 10.07
N VAL A 359 -13.03 -6.49 8.80
CA VAL A 359 -12.25 -7.09 7.71
C VAL A 359 -10.88 -6.41 7.63
N THR A 360 -9.83 -7.21 7.63
CA THR A 360 -8.44 -6.72 7.54
C THR A 360 -7.79 -7.29 6.29
N VAL A 361 -7.37 -6.41 5.37
CA VAL A 361 -6.67 -6.77 4.13
C VAL A 361 -5.24 -6.26 4.19
N SER A 362 -4.24 -7.12 4.02
CA SER A 362 -2.85 -6.67 4.13
C SER A 362 -1.82 -7.42 3.29
N GLY A 363 -0.75 -6.72 2.92
CA GLY A 363 0.44 -7.34 2.32
C GLY A 363 0.20 -7.92 0.92
N LEU A 364 -0.58 -7.22 0.09
CA LEU A 364 -0.95 -7.67 -1.25
C LEU A 364 -0.45 -6.70 -2.32
N VAL A 365 -0.05 -7.23 -3.47
CA VAL A 365 0.11 -6.46 -4.71
C VAL A 365 -1.06 -6.78 -5.63
N VAL A 366 -1.59 -5.78 -6.32
CA VAL A 366 -2.67 -5.93 -7.30
C VAL A 366 -2.21 -5.36 -8.63
N ASP A 367 -1.97 -6.24 -9.61
CA ASP A 367 -1.60 -5.85 -10.96
C ASP A 367 -2.85 -5.84 -11.84
N ALA A 368 -3.13 -4.73 -12.51
CA ALA A 368 -4.23 -4.64 -13.45
C ALA A 368 -4.06 -5.65 -14.61
N GLY A 369 -5.15 -6.32 -14.97
CA GLY A 369 -5.22 -7.17 -16.15
C GLY A 369 -5.33 -6.38 -17.45
N THR A 370 -5.10 -7.06 -18.58
CA THR A 370 -5.21 -6.43 -19.91
C THR A 370 -6.62 -5.91 -20.22
N GLN A 371 -7.64 -6.61 -19.72
CA GLN A 371 -9.03 -6.15 -19.77
C GLN A 371 -9.26 -5.09 -18.69
N ASN A 372 -9.89 -3.97 -19.07
CA ASN A 372 -10.19 -2.89 -18.13
C ASN A 372 -11.10 -3.40 -17.01
N SER A 373 -10.67 -3.20 -15.77
CA SER A 373 -11.51 -3.42 -14.59
C SER A 373 -12.13 -2.08 -14.16
N ASP A 374 -13.41 -2.08 -13.78
CA ASP A 374 -14.04 -0.84 -13.27
C ASP A 374 -13.35 -0.38 -11.98
N GLN A 375 -13.05 -1.34 -11.10
CA GLN A 375 -12.18 -1.16 -9.95
C GLN A 375 -11.35 -2.42 -9.72
N LEU A 376 -10.12 -2.28 -9.23
CA LEU A 376 -9.29 -3.45 -8.89
C LEU A 376 -9.62 -4.01 -7.50
N MET A 377 -9.92 -3.15 -6.53
CA MET A 377 -10.38 -3.54 -5.19
C MET A 377 -11.51 -2.63 -4.71
N ARG A 378 -12.50 -3.22 -4.03
CA ARG A 378 -13.60 -2.49 -3.40
C ARG A 378 -13.79 -2.89 -1.94
N LEU A 379 -13.73 -1.92 -1.04
CA LEU A 379 -14.04 -2.12 0.38
C LEU A 379 -15.44 -1.59 0.68
N GLY A 380 -16.33 -2.46 1.16
CA GLY A 380 -17.71 -2.14 1.45
C GLY A 380 -18.61 -2.11 0.22
N THR A 381 -19.91 -2.00 0.48
CA THR A 381 -20.95 -1.95 -0.55
C THR A 381 -21.27 -0.51 -0.94
N THR A 382 -21.28 -0.23 -2.23
CA THR A 382 -21.59 1.10 -2.78
C THR A 382 -22.93 1.62 -2.25
N GLY A 383 -22.93 2.85 -1.71
CA GLY A 383 -24.11 3.52 -1.17
C GLY A 383 -24.54 3.05 0.22
N SER A 384 -23.77 2.15 0.85
CA SER A 384 -23.96 1.79 2.25
C SER A 384 -23.11 2.71 3.15
N HIS A 385 -23.67 3.07 4.31
CA HIS A 385 -23.06 3.94 5.32
C HIS A 385 -23.34 3.39 6.72
N VAL A 386 -23.06 2.10 6.91
CA VAL A 386 -23.12 1.48 8.23
C VAL A 386 -21.85 1.90 8.96
N ASP A 387 -22.03 2.52 10.14
CA ASP A 387 -20.93 2.89 11.02
C ASP A 387 -20.22 1.65 11.56
N HIS A 388 -18.90 1.60 11.38
CA HIS A 388 -18.02 0.55 11.89
C HIS A 388 -16.95 1.10 12.82
N ALA A 389 -17.15 2.28 13.43
CA ALA A 389 -16.16 2.99 14.24
C ALA A 389 -15.55 2.13 15.35
N ALA A 390 -16.29 1.17 15.91
CA ALA A 390 -15.83 0.25 16.94
C ALA A 390 -14.87 -0.84 16.42
N ASN A 391 -15.00 -1.24 15.16
CA ASN A 391 -14.22 -2.29 14.52
C ASN A 391 -14.21 -2.07 12.99
N PRO A 392 -13.46 -1.08 12.49
CA PRO A 392 -13.49 -0.70 11.09
C PRO A 392 -12.85 -1.77 10.20
N GLN A 393 -13.09 -1.67 8.89
CA GLN A 393 -12.24 -2.37 7.93
C GLN A 393 -10.86 -1.70 7.86
N SER A 394 -9.81 -2.45 7.51
CA SER A 394 -8.50 -1.87 7.20
C SER A 394 -7.85 -2.46 5.97
N VAL A 395 -7.07 -1.63 5.28
CA VAL A 395 -6.24 -2.01 4.14
C VAL A 395 -4.81 -1.51 4.38
N GLN A 396 -3.84 -2.43 4.41
CA GLN A 396 -2.48 -2.13 4.89
C GLN A 396 -1.39 -2.78 4.04
N ASP A 397 -0.41 -2.00 3.58
CA ASP A 397 0.62 -2.49 2.66
C ASP A 397 0.01 -3.16 1.42
N VAL A 398 -1.04 -2.53 0.87
CA VAL A 398 -1.68 -2.97 -0.37
C VAL A 398 -1.29 -2.01 -1.48
N TYR A 399 -0.66 -2.57 -2.50
CA TYR A 399 -0.09 -1.80 -3.60
C TYR A 399 -0.77 -2.18 -4.90
N PHE A 400 -0.96 -1.20 -5.76
CA PHE A 400 -1.67 -1.37 -7.01
C PHE A 400 -0.84 -0.85 -8.16
N ARG A 401 -0.91 -1.57 -9.27
CA ARG A 401 -0.15 -1.27 -10.48
C ARG A 401 -1.02 -1.35 -11.71
N VAL A 402 -1.11 -0.25 -12.45
CA VAL A 402 -1.79 -0.17 -13.75
C VAL A 402 -0.75 0.01 -14.84
N GLY A 403 -0.34 -1.07 -15.48
CA GLY A 403 0.77 -1.09 -16.43
C GLY A 403 2.02 -1.77 -15.88
N SER A 404 3.17 -1.50 -16.49
CA SER A 404 4.49 -1.96 -16.03
C SER A 404 4.83 -3.45 -16.22
N SER A 405 4.26 -4.39 -15.47
CA SER A 405 4.52 -5.84 -15.66
C SER A 405 3.61 -6.42 -16.75
N ILE A 406 2.38 -5.93 -16.79
CA ILE A 406 1.32 -6.25 -17.73
C ILE A 406 0.87 -4.92 -18.33
N GLN A 407 0.48 -4.91 -19.60
CA GLN A 407 -0.20 -3.75 -20.18
C GLN A 407 -1.65 -3.68 -19.66
N GLY A 408 -1.78 -3.38 -18.36
CA GLY A 408 -3.02 -3.42 -17.62
C GLY A 408 -3.82 -2.13 -17.70
N ASN A 409 -5.13 -2.24 -17.48
CA ASN A 409 -6.05 -1.11 -17.47
C ASN A 409 -7.03 -1.21 -16.29
N ALA A 410 -7.34 -0.07 -15.68
CA ALA A 410 -8.40 0.03 -14.68
C ALA A 410 -9.05 1.42 -14.75
N THR A 411 -10.35 1.53 -14.47
CA THR A 411 -11.00 2.84 -14.34
C THR A 411 -10.61 3.47 -13.00
N THR A 412 -10.94 2.78 -11.90
CA THR A 412 -10.50 3.11 -10.54
C THR A 412 -9.59 2.01 -10.02
N THR A 413 -8.65 2.30 -9.14
CA THR A 413 -7.79 1.27 -8.55
C THR A 413 -8.37 0.77 -7.22
N LEU A 414 -8.52 1.65 -6.24
CA LEU A 414 -9.12 1.34 -4.95
C LEU A 414 -10.39 2.18 -4.74
N GLN A 415 -11.50 1.51 -4.47
CA GLN A 415 -12.74 2.15 -4.04
C GLN A 415 -13.05 1.79 -2.59
N VAL A 416 -13.18 2.79 -1.72
CA VAL A 416 -13.48 2.65 -0.29
C VAL A 416 -14.89 3.18 -0.03
N ASN A 417 -15.86 2.29 0.10
CA ASN A 417 -17.26 2.62 0.40
C ASN A 417 -17.61 2.48 1.87
N SER A 418 -16.96 1.56 2.60
CA SER A 418 -17.24 1.34 4.02
C SER A 418 -16.79 2.56 4.83
N ASP A 419 -17.70 3.08 5.66
CA ASP A 419 -17.38 4.11 6.65
C ASP A 419 -16.30 3.59 7.63
N ASP A 420 -15.60 4.53 8.28
CA ASP A 420 -14.54 4.32 9.28
C ASP A 420 -13.29 3.57 8.80
N THR A 421 -13.23 3.18 7.51
CA THR A 421 -12.12 2.38 6.98
C THR A 421 -10.77 3.02 7.25
N ILE A 422 -9.81 2.22 7.70
CA ILE A 422 -8.41 2.62 7.87
C ILE A 422 -7.62 2.23 6.62
N VAL A 423 -7.10 3.23 5.91
CA VAL A 423 -6.21 3.08 4.76
C VAL A 423 -4.79 3.39 5.23
N ASP A 424 -3.98 2.38 5.52
CA ASP A 424 -2.68 2.57 6.18
C ASP A 424 -1.53 2.01 5.34
N HIS A 425 -0.81 2.91 4.66
CA HIS A 425 0.21 2.61 3.66
C HIS A 425 -0.34 1.87 2.44
N ILE A 426 -0.83 2.64 1.47
CA ILE A 426 -1.11 2.14 0.13
C ILE A 426 -0.26 2.88 -0.88
N TRP A 427 0.00 2.23 -2.00
CA TRP A 427 0.55 2.88 -3.18
C TRP A 427 -0.30 2.50 -4.40
N ALA A 428 -1.01 3.47 -4.95
CA ALA A 428 -1.74 3.31 -6.19
C ALA A 428 -0.95 3.96 -7.32
N TRP A 429 -0.42 3.14 -8.24
CA TRP A 429 0.53 3.59 -9.25
C TRP A 429 0.07 3.21 -10.65
N ARG A 430 -0.27 4.22 -11.45
CA ARG A 430 -0.34 4.06 -12.90
C ARG A 430 1.08 4.14 -13.45
N ALA A 431 1.54 3.07 -14.07
CA ALA A 431 2.95 2.94 -14.42
C ALA A 431 3.45 4.04 -15.37
N ASP A 432 4.48 4.77 -14.97
CA ASP A 432 5.24 5.70 -15.81
C ASP A 432 6.40 4.99 -16.56
N HIS A 433 6.90 3.88 -16.02
CA HIS A 433 7.92 3.01 -16.63
C HIS A 433 7.59 1.52 -16.41
N GLY A 434 8.22 0.61 -17.15
CA GLY A 434 7.76 -0.78 -17.16
C GLY A 434 8.55 -1.75 -18.04
N GLY A 435 8.37 -3.04 -17.78
CA GLY A 435 8.79 -4.13 -18.67
C GLY A 435 7.82 -4.33 -19.85
N ALA A 436 6.56 -3.91 -19.69
CA ALA A 436 5.57 -3.72 -20.74
C ALA A 436 5.51 -2.22 -21.13
N PRO A 437 5.09 -1.89 -22.37
CA PRO A 437 4.91 -0.51 -22.79
C PRO A 437 3.99 0.29 -21.85
N THR A 438 4.36 1.53 -21.57
CA THR A 438 3.56 2.52 -20.83
C THR A 438 3.23 3.72 -21.74
N GLY A 439 2.19 4.49 -21.38
CA GLY A 439 1.79 5.68 -22.11
C GLY A 439 0.30 6.01 -22.02
N TRP A 440 -0.05 7.22 -22.45
CA TRP A 440 -1.38 7.83 -22.26
C TRP A 440 -2.54 6.96 -22.78
N THR A 441 -2.32 6.26 -23.89
CA THR A 441 -3.33 5.40 -24.51
C THR A 441 -3.08 3.90 -24.27
N VAL A 442 -2.03 3.56 -23.52
CA VAL A 442 -1.44 2.21 -23.42
C VAL A 442 -1.87 1.50 -22.13
N ASN A 443 -1.61 2.09 -20.97
CA ASN A 443 -2.01 1.61 -19.63
C ASN A 443 -2.96 2.63 -19.01
N ARG A 444 -4.25 2.54 -19.33
CA ARG A 444 -5.25 3.54 -18.93
C ARG A 444 -5.64 3.35 -17.47
N GLY A 445 -5.68 4.47 -16.75
CA GLY A 445 -5.99 4.56 -15.32
C GLY A 445 -6.67 5.89 -15.05
N ALA A 446 -7.98 5.94 -14.82
CA ALA A 446 -8.68 7.22 -14.65
C ALA A 446 -8.44 7.80 -13.24
N THR A 447 -8.74 7.03 -12.20
CA THR A 447 -8.62 7.45 -10.79
C THR A 447 -7.85 6.41 -9.98
N GLY A 448 -6.99 6.86 -9.07
CA GLY A 448 -6.28 5.96 -8.17
C GLY A 448 -7.17 5.51 -7.04
N VAL A 449 -7.52 6.43 -6.16
CA VAL A 449 -8.30 6.14 -4.96
C VAL A 449 -9.59 6.95 -4.95
N GLU A 450 -10.70 6.25 -4.74
CA GLU A 450 -12.02 6.85 -4.56
C GLU A 450 -12.56 6.49 -3.18
N VAL A 451 -12.78 7.50 -2.34
CA VAL A 451 -13.29 7.34 -0.97
C VAL A 451 -14.72 7.85 -0.91
N ASN A 452 -15.67 6.94 -0.75
CA ASN A 452 -17.09 7.21 -0.62
C ASN A 452 -17.58 7.12 0.83
N GLY A 453 -16.91 6.34 1.68
CA GLY A 453 -17.26 6.19 3.09
C GLY A 453 -16.95 7.44 3.92
N ASP A 454 -17.78 7.68 4.92
CA ASP A 454 -17.59 8.69 5.97
C ASP A 454 -16.51 8.24 6.98
N ASP A 455 -15.88 9.20 7.67
CA ASP A 455 -14.93 8.94 8.78
C ASP A 455 -13.71 8.06 8.41
N VAL A 456 -13.44 7.91 7.10
CA VAL A 456 -12.27 7.19 6.59
C VAL A 456 -10.98 7.93 6.99
N LEU A 457 -9.98 7.18 7.45
CA LEU A 457 -8.66 7.68 7.78
C LEU A 457 -7.60 7.08 6.86
N ALA A 458 -6.89 7.92 6.11
CA ALA A 458 -5.73 7.53 5.33
C ALA A 458 -4.43 7.98 6.01
N THR A 459 -3.51 7.04 6.26
CA THR A 459 -2.19 7.28 6.86
C THR A 459 -1.10 6.74 5.94
N GLY A 460 -0.30 7.63 5.34
CA GLY A 460 0.70 7.23 4.35
C GLY A 460 0.07 6.92 2.98
N LEU A 461 -0.59 7.92 2.37
CA LEU A 461 -1.28 7.78 1.09
C LEU A 461 -0.37 8.17 -0.08
N PHE A 462 0.02 7.20 -0.91
CA PHE A 462 0.80 7.43 -2.13
C PHE A 462 -0.04 7.10 -3.36
N VAL A 463 -0.28 8.07 -4.25
CA VAL A 463 -1.11 7.84 -5.46
C VAL A 463 -0.52 8.60 -6.63
N GLU A 464 -0.28 7.95 -7.78
CA GLU A 464 0.56 8.54 -8.84
C GLU A 464 0.08 8.24 -10.27
N HIS A 465 0.26 9.24 -11.13
CA HIS A 465 0.18 9.23 -12.59
C HIS A 465 -1.16 8.89 -13.24
N TYR A 466 -2.28 8.92 -12.53
CA TYR A 466 -3.60 8.69 -13.09
C TYR A 466 -4.02 9.79 -14.07
N GLN A 467 -4.93 9.48 -15.00
CA GLN A 467 -5.31 10.35 -16.10
C GLN A 467 -6.34 11.43 -15.72
N GLN A 468 -7.07 11.22 -14.62
CA GLN A 468 -8.00 12.18 -14.05
C GLN A 468 -7.57 12.54 -12.61
N TYR A 469 -8.52 12.63 -11.68
CA TYR A 469 -8.21 12.84 -10.27
C TYR A 469 -7.40 11.66 -9.72
N GLN A 470 -6.33 11.93 -8.99
CA GLN A 470 -5.52 10.85 -8.40
C GLN A 470 -6.29 10.27 -7.21
N VAL A 471 -6.81 11.17 -6.37
CA VAL A 471 -7.71 10.87 -5.26
C VAL A 471 -9.01 11.67 -5.43
N VAL A 472 -10.15 10.98 -5.24
CA VAL A 472 -11.47 11.59 -5.08
C VAL A 472 -12.02 11.22 -3.70
N TRP A 473 -12.44 12.22 -2.94
CA TRP A 473 -13.01 12.06 -1.61
C TRP A 473 -14.43 12.61 -1.56
N ASN A 474 -15.39 11.72 -1.46
CA ASN A 474 -16.82 12.00 -1.46
C ASN A 474 -17.45 11.93 -0.05
N GLY A 475 -16.88 11.14 0.86
CA GLY A 475 -17.39 10.97 2.23
C GLY A 475 -17.05 12.13 3.18
N GLU A 476 -17.88 12.30 4.20
CA GLU A 476 -17.72 13.32 5.25
C GLU A 476 -16.68 12.93 6.30
N ARG A 477 -16.12 13.92 6.97
CA ARG A 477 -15.19 13.77 8.12
C ARG A 477 -13.91 12.96 7.83
N GLY A 478 -13.62 12.73 6.55
CA GLY A 478 -12.41 12.06 6.14
C GLY A 478 -11.14 12.80 6.53
N ARG A 479 -10.08 12.05 6.82
CA ARG A 479 -8.76 12.60 7.16
C ARG A 479 -7.64 11.89 6.42
N THR A 480 -6.71 12.66 5.88
CA THR A 480 -5.43 12.16 5.34
C THR A 480 -4.27 12.71 6.17
N ILE A 481 -3.41 11.83 6.67
CA ILE A 481 -2.13 12.16 7.30
C ILE A 481 -1.03 11.58 6.41
N PHE A 482 -0.25 12.48 5.83
CA PHE A 482 0.68 12.25 4.74
C PHE A 482 0.00 11.90 3.40
N PHE A 483 0.27 12.72 2.38
CA PHE A 483 -0.07 12.45 0.99
C PHE A 483 1.13 12.75 0.09
N GLN A 484 1.42 11.84 -0.83
CA GLN A 484 2.38 12.06 -1.91
C GLN A 484 1.74 11.71 -3.25
N ASN A 485 1.97 12.58 -4.23
CA ASN A 485 1.54 12.37 -5.61
C ASN A 485 2.58 12.91 -6.60
N GLU A 486 2.72 12.17 -7.70
CA GLU A 486 3.25 12.65 -8.96
C GLU A 486 2.16 12.62 -10.04
N LEU A 487 2.04 13.69 -10.80
CA LEU A 487 1.09 13.81 -11.91
C LEU A 487 1.53 12.93 -13.10
N PRO A 488 0.62 12.55 -14.03
CA PRO A 488 0.99 11.78 -15.21
C PRO A 488 2.04 12.50 -16.07
N TYR A 489 3.18 11.87 -16.33
CA TYR A 489 4.24 12.47 -17.14
C TYR A 489 3.88 12.58 -18.63
N ASP A 490 2.98 11.69 -19.06
CA ASP A 490 2.66 11.38 -20.44
C ASP A 490 1.41 12.12 -20.97
N VAL A 491 1.02 13.22 -20.32
CA VAL A 491 -0.07 14.09 -20.78
C VAL A 491 0.26 14.67 -22.16
N PRO A 492 -0.60 14.48 -23.19
CA PRO A 492 -0.30 14.98 -24.53
C PRO A 492 -0.38 16.51 -24.62
N ASP A 493 -1.44 17.11 -24.08
CA ASP A 493 -1.69 18.56 -24.08
C ASP A 493 -2.85 18.92 -23.13
N ASN A 494 -3.00 20.22 -22.82
CA ASN A 494 -4.11 20.71 -21.99
C ASN A 494 -5.49 20.66 -22.67
N ALA A 495 -5.56 20.46 -24.00
CA ALA A 495 -6.84 20.36 -24.71
C ALA A 495 -7.51 19.00 -24.43
N SER A 496 -6.70 17.94 -24.34
CA SER A 496 -7.10 16.57 -24.01
C SER A 496 -7.11 16.28 -22.52
N TRP A 497 -6.37 17.05 -21.71
CA TRP A 497 -6.32 16.92 -20.25
C TRP A 497 -6.87 18.16 -19.54
N ARG A 498 -8.19 18.19 -19.39
CA ARG A 498 -8.95 19.31 -18.80
C ARG A 498 -10.09 18.79 -17.94
N SER A 499 -10.20 19.30 -16.72
CA SER A 499 -11.33 19.06 -15.83
C SER A 499 -12.43 20.13 -16.02
N PRO A 500 -13.60 19.99 -15.38
CA PRO A 500 -14.61 21.05 -15.37
C PRO A 500 -14.12 22.37 -14.75
N THR A 501 -13.13 22.32 -13.86
CA THR A 501 -12.63 23.47 -13.09
C THR A 501 -11.41 24.15 -13.71
N GLY A 502 -10.75 23.53 -14.69
CA GLY A 502 -9.63 24.16 -15.38
C GLY A 502 -8.71 23.19 -16.12
N GLU A 503 -7.51 23.68 -16.40
CA GLU A 503 -6.41 22.90 -16.98
C GLU A 503 -6.01 21.76 -16.04
N GLY A 504 -6.00 20.52 -16.56
CA GLY A 504 -5.67 19.33 -15.79
C GLY A 504 -6.74 18.92 -14.76
N TRP A 505 -6.47 17.79 -14.12
CA TRP A 505 -7.28 17.25 -13.02
C TRP A 505 -6.45 17.32 -11.74
N ALA A 506 -7.04 17.84 -10.66
CA ALA A 506 -6.36 17.97 -9.38
C ALA A 506 -5.85 16.61 -8.88
N ALA A 507 -4.74 16.61 -8.16
CA ALA A 507 -4.24 15.40 -7.53
C ALA A 507 -5.21 14.90 -6.44
N TYR A 508 -5.79 15.83 -5.69
CA TYR A 508 -6.67 15.52 -4.58
C TYR A 508 -7.95 16.34 -4.67
N LYS A 509 -9.07 15.68 -4.95
CA LYS A 509 -10.39 16.29 -5.07
C LYS A 509 -11.26 15.89 -3.88
N VAL A 510 -11.71 16.87 -3.11
CA VAL A 510 -12.83 16.69 -2.15
C VAL A 510 -14.11 17.17 -2.82
N ALA A 511 -15.16 16.36 -2.77
CA ALA A 511 -16.44 16.64 -3.42
C ALA A 511 -17.11 17.90 -2.85
N ASP A 512 -17.79 18.66 -3.71
CA ASP A 512 -18.33 19.99 -3.38
C ASP A 512 -19.32 20.00 -2.20
N GLY A 513 -19.99 18.87 -1.96
CA GLY A 513 -20.96 18.70 -0.88
C GLY A 513 -20.35 18.44 0.49
N VAL A 514 -19.05 18.11 0.57
CA VAL A 514 -18.38 17.76 1.84
C VAL A 514 -18.22 19.00 2.71
N THR A 515 -18.57 18.87 3.98
CA THR A 515 -18.53 19.95 4.97
C THR A 515 -17.41 19.81 5.98
N SER A 516 -16.88 18.59 6.17
CA SER A 516 -15.75 18.31 7.05
C SER A 516 -14.72 17.41 6.38
N HIS A 517 -13.47 17.86 6.32
CA HIS A 517 -12.35 17.07 5.78
C HIS A 517 -11.02 17.64 6.28
N GLU A 518 -9.99 16.82 6.50
CA GLU A 518 -8.66 17.33 6.86
C GLU A 518 -7.53 16.62 6.11
N ILE A 519 -6.56 17.38 5.60
CA ILE A 519 -5.30 16.85 5.07
C ILE A 519 -4.09 17.45 5.79
N TRP A 520 -3.14 16.59 6.17
CA TRP A 520 -1.90 16.95 6.87
C TRP A 520 -0.68 16.45 6.10
N GLY A 521 0.22 17.34 5.70
CA GLY A 521 1.46 16.98 5.01
C GLY A 521 1.22 16.39 3.61
N GLY A 522 0.80 17.21 2.65
CA GLY A 522 0.45 16.75 1.29
C GLY A 522 1.31 17.37 0.18
N GLY A 523 1.91 16.54 -0.67
CA GLY A 523 2.76 16.97 -1.79
C GLY A 523 2.25 16.52 -3.15
N VAL A 524 2.34 17.42 -4.15
CA VAL A 524 1.95 17.14 -5.54
C VAL A 524 3.04 17.60 -6.51
N TYR A 525 3.57 16.67 -7.30
CA TYR A 525 4.75 16.90 -8.15
C TYR A 525 4.36 16.85 -9.63
N SER A 526 4.95 17.72 -10.45
CA SER A 526 4.83 17.67 -11.91
C SER A 526 6.17 17.35 -12.56
N PHE A 527 6.14 16.45 -13.54
CA PHE A 527 7.23 16.19 -14.48
C PHE A 527 6.65 15.85 -15.85
N PHE A 528 5.98 16.80 -16.49
CA PHE A 528 5.30 16.61 -17.78
C PHE A 528 6.29 16.46 -18.95
N ASN A 529 7.11 15.41 -18.94
CA ASN A 529 8.22 15.23 -19.87
C ASN A 529 7.76 15.03 -21.32
N ALA A 530 6.58 14.46 -21.55
CA ALA A 530 6.01 14.27 -22.87
C ALA A 530 5.60 15.61 -23.50
N ASN A 531 5.12 16.54 -22.69
CA ASN A 531 4.83 17.91 -23.10
C ASN A 531 5.05 18.91 -21.95
N PRO A 532 6.25 19.54 -21.87
CA PRO A 532 6.58 20.47 -20.78
C PRO A 532 5.77 21.77 -20.77
N GLN A 533 4.93 22.01 -21.80
CA GLN A 533 4.01 23.15 -21.83
C GLN A 533 2.71 22.87 -21.09
N VAL A 534 2.46 21.63 -20.67
CA VAL A 534 1.28 21.26 -19.90
C VAL A 534 1.28 21.98 -18.55
N ARG A 535 0.11 22.50 -18.21
CA ARG A 535 -0.17 23.17 -16.94
C ARG A 535 -1.25 22.43 -16.17
N LEU A 536 -1.12 22.39 -14.85
CA LEU A 536 -2.20 22.07 -13.92
C LEU A 536 -2.65 23.37 -13.26
N ALA A 537 -3.96 23.62 -13.22
CA ALA A 537 -4.50 24.84 -12.60
C ALA A 537 -4.30 24.84 -11.07
N GLN A 538 -4.58 23.72 -10.42
CA GLN A 538 -4.52 23.56 -8.97
C GLN A 538 -4.25 22.10 -8.60
N ALA A 539 -3.41 21.87 -7.58
CA ALA A 539 -3.07 20.53 -7.13
C ALA A 539 -4.12 19.91 -6.20
N PHE A 540 -4.70 20.73 -5.33
CA PHE A 540 -5.77 20.35 -4.42
C PHE A 540 -7.04 21.12 -4.78
N GLU A 541 -8.15 20.40 -4.93
CA GLU A 541 -9.47 20.98 -5.19
C GLU A 541 -10.43 20.57 -4.08
N VAL A 542 -10.89 21.52 -3.27
CA VAL A 542 -11.71 21.22 -2.08
C VAL A 542 -12.86 22.21 -1.91
N PRO A 543 -13.91 21.91 -1.14
CA PRO A 543 -14.91 22.91 -0.76
C PRO A 543 -14.29 24.01 0.10
N HIS A 544 -14.67 25.27 -0.16
CA HIS A 544 -14.29 26.39 0.72
C HIS A 544 -15.30 26.54 1.87
N THR A 545 -15.15 25.70 2.89
CA THR A 545 -15.97 25.69 4.11
C THR A 545 -15.07 25.62 5.35
N ALA A 546 -15.55 26.09 6.50
CA ALA A 546 -14.72 26.15 7.72
C ALA A 546 -14.31 24.76 8.27
N GLY A 547 -14.99 23.69 7.87
CA GLY A 547 -14.70 22.32 8.31
C GLY A 547 -13.77 21.54 7.37
N VAL A 548 -13.51 22.04 6.17
CA VAL A 548 -12.57 21.43 5.21
C VAL A 548 -11.23 22.13 5.36
N LYS A 549 -10.18 21.46 5.83
CA LYS A 549 -8.89 22.10 6.15
C LYS A 549 -7.70 21.38 5.54
N ALA A 550 -6.63 22.13 5.28
CA ALA A 550 -5.32 21.58 4.92
C ALA A 550 -4.23 22.17 5.82
N HIS A 551 -3.23 21.34 6.12
CA HIS A 551 -2.09 21.68 6.96
C HIS A 551 -0.81 21.20 6.28
N GLY A 552 0.06 22.13 5.88
CA GLY A 552 1.33 21.82 5.24
C GLY A 552 1.16 21.10 3.89
N VAL A 553 0.51 21.76 2.93
CA VAL A 553 0.39 21.27 1.55
C VAL A 553 1.30 22.06 0.61
N PHE A 554 1.82 21.40 -0.43
CA PHE A 554 2.79 22.01 -1.34
C PHE A 554 2.76 21.38 -2.73
N THR A 555 3.33 22.11 -3.70
CA THR A 555 3.52 21.66 -5.07
C THR A 555 4.97 21.82 -5.51
N VAL A 556 5.43 20.97 -6.42
CA VAL A 556 6.80 20.99 -6.96
C VAL A 556 6.77 20.73 -8.46
N SER A 557 7.56 21.47 -9.24
CA SER A 557 7.89 21.08 -10.62
C SER A 557 9.29 20.51 -10.65
N LEU A 558 9.41 19.22 -10.99
CA LEU A 558 10.70 18.53 -11.05
C LEU A 558 11.49 19.01 -12.26
N GLY A 559 12.65 19.64 -12.03
CA GLY A 559 13.53 20.11 -13.09
C GLY A 559 12.92 21.16 -14.04
N ASP A 560 11.98 21.97 -13.54
CA ASP A 560 11.24 22.97 -14.35
C ASP A 560 10.44 22.35 -15.52
N VAL A 561 10.03 21.07 -15.42
CA VAL A 561 9.28 20.35 -16.46
C VAL A 561 7.77 20.34 -16.15
N GLY A 562 7.06 21.31 -16.74
CA GLY A 562 5.63 21.52 -16.49
C GLY A 562 5.35 22.67 -15.53
N THR A 563 4.08 22.95 -15.26
CA THR A 563 3.71 23.96 -14.25
C THR A 563 2.46 23.55 -13.48
N ILE A 564 2.46 23.80 -12.18
CA ILE A 564 1.27 23.78 -11.32
C ILE A 564 1.02 25.23 -10.87
N SER A 565 -0.13 25.78 -11.24
CA SER A 565 -0.40 27.23 -11.14
C SER A 565 -0.77 27.70 -9.75
N SER A 566 -1.28 26.80 -8.90
CA SER A 566 -1.59 27.07 -7.49
C SER A 566 -1.55 25.78 -6.69
N VAL A 567 -1.36 25.88 -5.37
CA VAL A 567 -1.35 24.72 -4.48
C VAL A 567 -2.78 24.21 -4.29
N ILE A 568 -3.68 25.04 -3.74
CA ILE A 568 -5.02 24.62 -3.35
C ILE A 568 -6.05 25.70 -3.69
N ASN A 569 -7.05 25.39 -4.52
CA ASN A 569 -8.15 26.32 -4.86
C ASN A 569 -7.69 27.75 -5.28
N GLY A 570 -6.58 27.87 -6.02
CA GLY A 570 -6.01 29.17 -6.40
C GLY A 570 -5.16 29.86 -5.32
N VAL A 571 -5.02 29.28 -4.12
CA VAL A 571 -4.14 29.73 -3.04
C VAL A 571 -2.78 29.03 -3.15
N GLY A 572 -1.72 29.78 -2.82
CA GLY A 572 -0.33 29.37 -3.02
C GLY A 572 0.15 29.76 -4.41
N ASP A 573 1.41 30.17 -4.50
CA ASP A 573 2.01 30.63 -5.76
C ASP A 573 2.12 29.48 -6.77
N SER A 574 2.21 29.82 -8.05
CA SER A 574 2.66 28.87 -9.07
C SER A 574 4.03 28.33 -8.70
N VAL A 575 4.30 27.07 -9.02
CA VAL A 575 5.67 26.55 -9.01
C VAL A 575 6.55 27.49 -9.87
N PRO A 576 7.72 27.94 -9.38
CA PRO A 576 8.51 28.95 -10.08
C PRO A 576 9.05 28.41 -11.42
N THR A 577 8.99 29.19 -12.50
CA THR A 577 9.48 28.79 -13.83
C THR A 577 10.06 29.98 -14.63
N PRO A 578 11.32 29.92 -15.14
CA PRO A 578 12.35 28.96 -14.74
C PRO A 578 12.86 29.29 -13.33
N ALA A 579 12.89 28.31 -12.44
CA ALA A 579 13.46 28.50 -11.12
C ALA A 579 14.99 28.33 -11.12
N GLY A 580 15.52 27.61 -12.12
CA GLY A 580 16.91 27.17 -12.12
C GLY A 580 17.22 26.11 -11.05
N ASN A 581 16.22 25.69 -10.27
CA ASN A 581 16.26 24.62 -9.27
C ASN A 581 14.83 24.15 -8.90
N THR A 582 14.65 22.88 -8.53
CA THR A 582 13.37 22.30 -8.08
C THR A 582 12.96 22.88 -6.71
N VAL A 583 12.11 23.92 -6.68
CA VAL A 583 11.67 24.62 -5.45
C VAL A 583 10.17 24.43 -5.21
N PRO A 584 9.74 24.04 -3.99
CA PRO A 584 8.33 23.89 -3.65
C PRO A 584 7.59 25.23 -3.47
N SER A 585 6.35 25.30 -3.97
CA SER A 585 5.36 26.31 -3.55
C SER A 585 4.51 25.75 -2.41
N ARG A 586 4.28 26.52 -1.34
CA ARG A 586 3.77 26.01 -0.06
C ARG A 586 2.55 26.78 0.43
N VAL A 587 1.61 26.06 1.04
CA VAL A 587 0.50 26.59 1.83
C VAL A 587 0.50 25.90 3.19
N VAL A 588 0.79 26.68 4.24
CA VAL A 588 0.93 26.14 5.61
C VAL A 588 -0.42 25.74 6.20
N THR A 589 -1.47 26.51 5.92
CA THR A 589 -2.84 26.28 6.40
C THR A 589 -3.86 26.68 5.35
N TYR A 590 -4.99 25.99 5.31
CA TYR A 590 -6.15 26.28 4.47
C TYR A 590 -7.45 25.79 5.16
N PRO A 591 -8.63 26.38 4.90
CA PRO A 591 -8.83 27.68 4.28
C PRO A 591 -8.21 28.79 5.13
#